data_AF-A0A5J6MIG7-F1
#
_entry.id   AF-A0A5J6MIG7-F1
#
_cell.length_a   1.000
_cell.length_b   1.000
_cell.length_c   1.000
_cell.angle_alpha   90.00
_cell.angle_beta   90.00
_cell.angle_gamma   90.00
#
_symmetry.space_group_name_H-M   'P 1'
#
loop_
_entity.id
_entity.type
_entity.pdbx_description
1 polymer ?
#
loop_
_entity_poly.entity_id
_entity_poly.type
_entity_poly.pdbx_seq_one_letter_code
_entity_poly.pdbx_strand_id
1 'polypeptide(L)'
;MIVNRNRLFFTASLALFLTVAAAQGRALAADAMTVDEIRDCMCREQSLQTLRQETGVQQTRYNDSRAQLQSLETQIANMRKTMNPSDDTSVQILAEMIRQRDTLTNQIRTTVYPQAQGAVTKLNAAVAEYNQRCTQRPMLKTDVDNASKSLSCPSAQ
;
A
#
# COMPACT_ATOMS: atom_id res chain seq x y z
N MET A 1 18.51 -51.22 -35.36
CA MET A 1 19.77 -51.72 -34.77
C MET A 1 20.41 -50.54 -34.05
N ILE A 2 20.63 -50.46 -32.74
CA ILE A 2 20.86 -51.43 -31.67
C ILE A 2 20.15 -50.91 -30.41
N VAL A 3 19.40 -51.81 -29.77
CA VAL A 3 18.88 -51.69 -28.41
C VAL A 3 20.04 -51.80 -27.43
N ASN A 4 20.10 -51.00 -26.36
CA ASN A 4 20.78 -51.51 -25.18
C ASN A 4 20.01 -51.27 -23.88
N ARG A 5 19.84 -52.40 -23.22
CA ARG A 5 18.94 -52.75 -22.13
C ARG A 5 19.85 -53.13 -20.99
N ASN A 6 19.75 -52.51 -19.83
CA ASN A 6 20.28 -53.13 -18.61
C ASN A 6 19.29 -52.98 -17.46
N ARG A 7 18.57 -54.08 -17.24
CA ARG A 7 17.93 -54.45 -15.97
C ARG A 7 18.92 -55.31 -15.21
N LEU A 8 18.95 -55.17 -13.88
CA LEU A 8 19.15 -56.22 -12.86
C LEU A 8 18.97 -55.49 -11.51
N PHE A 9 17.77 -55.52 -10.92
CA PHE A 9 17.37 -56.42 -9.82
C PHE A 9 18.36 -56.50 -8.67
N PHE A 10 18.03 -55.88 -7.53
CA PHE A 10 18.36 -56.41 -6.20
C PHE A 10 17.25 -56.09 -5.20
N THR A 11 17.12 -57.03 -4.28
CA THR A 11 16.00 -57.38 -3.41
C THR A 11 15.90 -56.57 -2.12
N ALA A 12 14.65 -56.44 -1.66
CA ALA A 12 14.18 -56.47 -0.26
C ALA A 12 15.15 -56.05 0.86
N SER A 13 14.83 -54.94 1.53
CA SER A 13 15.06 -54.77 2.97
C SER A 13 13.98 -53.86 3.54
N LEU A 14 13.00 -54.52 4.15
CA LEU A 14 11.97 -53.95 5.00
C LEU A 14 12.65 -53.56 6.32
N ALA A 15 13.12 -52.32 6.43
CA ALA A 15 13.67 -51.78 7.67
C ALA A 15 12.68 -50.79 8.29
N LEU A 16 12.08 -51.27 9.36
CA LEU A 16 11.32 -50.58 10.39
C LEU A 16 12.01 -49.24 10.78
N PHE A 17 11.43 -48.10 10.42
CA PHE A 17 11.67 -46.81 11.09
C PHE A 17 10.33 -46.20 11.48
N LEU A 18 9.70 -46.80 12.49
CA LEU A 18 8.72 -46.13 13.34
C LEU A 18 9.50 -45.49 14.50
N THR A 19 9.02 -44.34 14.98
CA THR A 19 9.66 -43.37 15.91
C THR A 19 10.62 -42.43 15.17
N VAL A 20 10.37 -41.12 15.02
CA VAL A 20 9.99 -40.12 16.01
C VAL A 20 9.20 -39.00 15.31
N ALA A 21 7.91 -38.85 15.62
CA ALA A 21 7.10 -37.72 15.14
C ALA A 21 6.22 -37.17 16.28
N ALA A 22 6.84 -36.79 17.39
CA ALA A 22 6.14 -36.14 18.50
C ALA A 22 7.05 -35.13 19.22
N ALA A 23 7.68 -34.22 18.47
CA ALA A 23 8.43 -33.10 19.05
C ALA A 23 8.25 -31.76 18.31
N GLN A 24 7.56 -31.73 17.18
CA GLN A 24 7.43 -30.52 16.36
C GLN A 24 6.39 -29.51 16.88
N GLY A 25 5.55 -29.88 17.87
CA GLY A 25 4.51 -29.00 18.41
C GLY A 25 4.96 -28.04 19.52
N ARG A 26 6.08 -28.29 20.20
CA ARG A 26 6.54 -27.46 21.33
C ARG A 26 7.44 -26.29 20.92
N ALA A 27 8.10 -26.38 19.75
CA ALA A 27 8.95 -25.31 19.25
C ALA A 27 8.15 -24.07 18.80
N LEU A 28 6.94 -24.27 18.26
CA LEU A 28 6.08 -23.17 17.78
C LEU A 28 5.50 -22.30 18.91
N ALA A 29 5.26 -22.88 20.08
CA ALA A 29 4.72 -22.14 21.23
C ALA A 29 5.78 -21.29 21.93
N ALA A 30 7.05 -21.70 21.89
CA ALA A 30 8.15 -20.95 22.52
C ALA A 30 8.52 -19.66 21.77
N ASP A 31 8.17 -19.57 20.48
CA ASP A 31 8.45 -18.40 19.63
C ASP A 31 7.17 -17.65 19.20
N ALA A 32 6.02 -17.99 19.78
CA ALA A 32 4.78 -17.25 19.52
C ALA A 32 4.79 -15.86 20.16
N MET A 33 4.11 -14.90 19.51
CA MET A 33 3.94 -13.56 20.07
C MET A 33 3.16 -13.58 21.38
N THR A 34 3.56 -12.71 22.30
CA THR A 34 2.83 -12.44 23.55
C THR A 34 1.52 -11.68 23.27
N VAL A 35 0.60 -11.71 24.23
CA VAL A 35 -0.67 -10.96 24.15
C VAL A 35 -0.44 -9.46 23.94
N ASP A 36 0.60 -8.87 24.54
CA ASP A 36 0.92 -7.45 24.40
C ASP A 36 1.50 -7.11 23.01
N GLU A 37 2.39 -7.95 22.48
CA GLU A 37 2.88 -7.83 21.10
C GLU A 37 1.73 -7.95 20.08
N ILE A 38 0.81 -8.89 20.30
CA ILE A 38 -0.39 -9.03 19.47
C ILE A 38 -1.25 -7.77 19.55
N ARG A 39 -1.44 -7.19 20.74
CA ARG A 39 -2.20 -5.95 20.92
C ARG A 39 -1.57 -4.79 20.14
N ASP A 40 -0.25 -4.63 20.23
CA ASP A 40 0.49 -3.62 19.45
C ASP A 40 0.28 -3.82 17.94
N CYS A 41 0.40 -5.06 17.47
CA CYS A 41 0.17 -5.39 16.06
C CYS A 41 -1.26 -5.13 15.59
N MET A 42 -2.27 -5.42 16.41
CA MET A 42 -3.66 -5.07 16.11
C MET A 42 -3.84 -3.54 15.97
N CYS A 43 -3.21 -2.76 16.84
CA CYS A 43 -3.28 -1.30 16.76
C CYS A 43 -2.55 -0.73 15.55
N ARG A 44 -1.42 -1.33 15.16
CA ARG A 44 -0.71 -0.97 13.93
C ARG A 44 -1.52 -1.29 12.68
N GLU A 45 -2.21 -2.43 12.65
CA GLU A 45 -3.13 -2.75 11.54
C GLU A 45 -4.25 -1.70 11.42
N GLN A 46 -4.82 -1.27 12.54
CA GLN A 46 -5.83 -0.19 12.55
C GLN A 46 -5.25 1.12 12.01
N SER A 47 -4.04 1.50 12.43
CA SER A 47 -3.34 2.69 11.91
C SER A 47 -3.05 2.58 10.40
N LEU A 48 -2.67 1.41 9.90
CA LEU A 48 -2.49 1.16 8.47
C LEU A 48 -3.77 1.39 7.68
N GLN A 49 -4.94 1.00 8.22
CA GLN A 49 -6.22 1.27 7.56
C GLN A 49 -6.49 2.78 7.43
N THR A 50 -6.22 3.56 8.48
CA THR A 50 -6.32 5.02 8.43
C THR A 50 -5.36 5.63 7.39
N LEU A 51 -4.08 5.24 7.40
CA LEU A 51 -3.09 5.73 6.45
C LEU A 51 -3.43 5.37 5.00
N ARG A 52 -4.01 4.19 4.75
CA ARG A 52 -4.50 3.79 3.42
C ARG A 52 -5.63 4.71 2.94
N GLN A 53 -6.57 5.03 3.82
CA GLN A 53 -7.68 5.95 3.50
C GLN A 53 -7.15 7.37 3.20
N GLU A 54 -6.27 7.89 4.06
CA GLU A 54 -5.64 9.20 3.86
C GLU A 54 -4.86 9.27 2.55
N THR A 55 -4.07 8.25 2.25
CA THR A 55 -3.32 8.14 0.99
C THR A 55 -4.27 8.13 -0.20
N GLY A 56 -5.37 7.38 -0.13
CA GLY A 56 -6.41 7.39 -1.14
C GLY A 56 -7.01 8.77 -1.37
N VAL A 57 -7.32 9.52 -0.30
CA VAL A 57 -7.83 10.90 -0.40
C VAL A 57 -6.83 11.82 -1.08
N GLN A 58 -5.55 11.78 -0.71
CA GLN A 58 -4.54 12.64 -1.33
C GLN A 58 -4.28 12.27 -2.80
N GLN A 59 -4.30 10.98 -3.13
CA GLN A 59 -4.14 10.52 -4.50
C GLN A 59 -5.31 10.97 -5.39
N THR A 60 -6.55 10.86 -4.90
CA THR A 60 -7.74 11.36 -5.60
C THR A 60 -7.62 12.87 -5.84
N ARG A 61 -7.26 13.66 -4.82
CA ARG A 61 -7.05 15.12 -4.98
C ARG A 61 -6.01 15.46 -6.03
N TYR A 62 -4.90 14.71 -6.07
CA TYR A 62 -3.87 14.89 -7.09
C TYR A 62 -4.39 14.58 -8.49
N ASN A 63 -5.08 13.46 -8.66
CA ASN A 63 -5.66 13.05 -9.94
C ASN A 63 -6.71 14.06 -10.43
N ASP A 64 -7.59 14.53 -9.54
CA ASP A 64 -8.61 15.52 -9.85
C ASP A 64 -7.98 16.84 -10.29
N SER A 65 -6.95 17.30 -9.59
CA SER A 65 -6.23 18.54 -9.95
C SER A 65 -5.56 18.42 -11.32
N ARG A 66 -4.98 17.25 -11.63
CA ARG A 66 -4.40 16.96 -12.95
C ARG A 66 -5.45 16.95 -14.06
N ALA A 67 -6.62 16.36 -13.81
CA ALA A 67 -7.72 16.35 -14.77
C ALA A 67 -8.28 17.77 -15.02
N GLN A 68 -8.41 18.58 -13.97
CA GLN A 68 -8.80 19.99 -14.08
C GLN A 68 -7.79 20.79 -14.91
N LEU A 69 -6.49 20.58 -14.68
CA LEU A 69 -5.44 21.23 -15.47
C LEU A 69 -5.55 20.87 -16.95
N GLN A 70 -5.70 19.60 -17.28
CA GLN A 70 -5.84 19.13 -18.67
C GLN A 70 -7.10 19.71 -19.35
N SER A 71 -8.21 19.77 -18.62
CA SER A 71 -9.45 20.39 -19.12
C SER A 71 -9.24 21.87 -19.43
N LEU A 72 -8.57 22.61 -18.54
CA LEU A 72 -8.28 24.03 -18.73
C LEU A 72 -7.31 24.28 -19.88
N GLU A 73 -6.29 23.44 -20.05
CA GLU A 73 -5.36 23.49 -21.19
C GLU A 73 -6.09 23.27 -22.52
N THR A 74 -7.06 22.35 -22.55
CA THR A 74 -7.91 22.10 -23.72
C THR A 74 -8.77 23.33 -24.06
N GLN A 75 -9.37 23.96 -23.04
CA GLN A 75 -10.16 25.18 -23.21
C GLN A 75 -9.30 26.34 -23.74
N ILE A 76 -8.10 26.54 -23.19
CA ILE A 76 -7.14 27.54 -23.66
C ILE A 76 -6.76 27.28 -25.12
N ALA A 77 -6.47 26.03 -25.48
CA ALA A 77 -6.09 25.67 -26.84
C ALA A 77 -7.24 25.93 -27.83
N ASN A 78 -8.48 25.66 -27.43
CA ASN A 78 -9.66 25.94 -28.26
C ASN A 78 -9.90 27.44 -28.39
N MET A 79 -9.87 28.19 -27.28
CA MET A 79 -10.02 29.64 -27.30
C MET A 79 -8.99 30.30 -28.24
N ARG A 80 -7.72 29.88 -28.18
CA ARG A 80 -6.67 30.40 -29.07
C ARG A 80 -6.96 30.17 -30.56
N LYS A 81 -7.68 29.11 -30.92
CA LYS A 81 -8.04 28.81 -32.32
C LYS A 81 -9.24 29.60 -32.79
N THR A 82 -10.17 29.94 -31.90
CA THR A 82 -11.47 30.50 -32.25
C THR A 82 -11.64 31.97 -31.88
N MET A 83 -10.77 32.53 -31.03
CA MET A 83 -10.93 33.91 -30.58
C MET A 83 -10.71 34.92 -31.71
N ASN A 84 -11.44 36.03 -31.65
CA ASN A 84 -11.15 37.21 -32.45
C ASN A 84 -10.12 38.08 -31.70
N PRO A 85 -8.90 38.29 -32.22
CA PRO A 85 -7.89 39.12 -31.55
C PRO A 85 -8.25 40.61 -31.43
N SER A 86 -9.23 41.08 -32.20
CA SER A 86 -9.73 42.46 -32.12
C SER A 86 -10.86 42.66 -31.10
N ASP A 87 -11.33 41.57 -30.47
CA ASP A 87 -12.29 41.63 -29.38
C ASP A 87 -11.57 41.58 -28.02
N ASP A 88 -11.53 42.71 -27.35
CA ASP A 88 -10.91 42.88 -26.04
C ASP A 88 -11.46 41.89 -25.00
N THR A 89 -12.75 41.54 -25.09
CA THR A 89 -13.39 40.59 -24.16
C THR A 89 -12.78 39.20 -24.31
N SER A 90 -12.65 38.73 -25.55
CA SER A 90 -12.02 37.44 -25.86
C SER A 90 -10.57 37.36 -25.39
N VAL A 91 -9.81 38.45 -25.54
CA VAL A 91 -8.42 38.54 -25.06
C VAL A 91 -8.36 38.45 -23.53
N GLN A 92 -9.26 39.14 -22.83
CA GLN A 92 -9.33 39.10 -21.37
C GLN A 92 -9.70 37.71 -20.84
N ILE A 93 -10.67 37.04 -21.46
CA ILE A 93 -11.07 35.67 -21.07
C ILE A 93 -9.89 34.71 -21.25
N LEU A 94 -9.17 34.78 -22.37
CA LEU A 94 -8.00 33.94 -22.59
C LEU A 94 -6.90 34.21 -21.54
N ALA A 95 -6.64 35.48 -21.22
CA ALA A 95 -5.67 35.85 -20.20
C ALA A 95 -6.05 35.32 -18.81
N GLU A 96 -7.34 35.36 -18.45
CA GLU A 96 -7.86 34.77 -17.21
C GLU A 96 -7.61 33.25 -17.15
N MET A 97 -7.97 32.52 -18.21
CA MET A 97 -7.76 31.07 -18.27
C MET A 97 -6.28 30.70 -18.12
N ILE A 98 -5.39 31.46 -18.75
CA ILE A 98 -3.93 31.27 -18.64
C ILE A 98 -3.48 31.45 -17.18
N ARG A 99 -3.95 32.49 -16.49
CA ARG A 99 -3.61 32.73 -15.08
C ARG A 99 -4.13 31.62 -14.17
N GLN A 100 -5.33 31.13 -14.42
CA GLN A 100 -5.92 30.00 -13.68
C GLN A 100 -5.09 28.73 -13.87
N ARG A 101 -4.64 28.45 -15.10
CA ARG A 101 -3.75 27.31 -15.41
C ARG A 101 -2.44 27.43 -14.64
N ASP A 102 -1.82 28.60 -14.64
CA ASP A 102 -0.55 28.82 -13.96
C ASP A 102 -0.69 28.69 -12.44
N THR A 103 -1.79 29.21 -11.89
CA THR A 103 -2.15 29.06 -10.47
C THR A 103 -2.32 27.58 -10.09
N LEU A 104 -3.12 26.84 -10.85
CA LEU A 104 -3.37 25.41 -10.61
C LEU A 104 -2.10 24.59 -10.79
N THR A 105 -1.29 24.88 -11.81
CA THR A 105 0.01 24.23 -12.03
C THR A 105 0.92 24.44 -10.84
N ASN A 106 1.00 25.67 -10.33
CA ASN A 106 1.80 25.97 -9.15
C ASN A 106 1.26 25.24 -7.91
N GLN A 107 -0.05 25.27 -7.67
CA GLN A 107 -0.69 24.57 -6.55
C GLN A 107 -0.42 23.05 -6.60
N ILE A 108 -0.52 22.44 -7.77
CA ILE A 108 -0.19 21.02 -7.97
C ILE A 108 1.25 20.76 -7.56
N ARG A 109 2.18 21.57 -8.06
CA ARG A 109 3.62 21.40 -7.83
C ARG A 109 4.01 21.62 -6.37
N THR A 110 3.51 22.67 -5.73
CA THR A 110 3.97 23.10 -4.40
C THR A 110 3.23 22.44 -3.26
N THR A 111 2.02 21.94 -3.51
CA THR A 111 1.12 21.49 -2.44
C THR A 111 0.57 20.11 -2.71
N VAL A 112 -0.19 19.94 -3.81
CA VAL A 112 -0.98 18.71 -4.01
C VAL A 112 -0.09 17.50 -4.25
N TYR A 113 0.94 17.63 -5.10
CA TYR A 113 1.88 16.55 -5.37
C TYR A 113 2.71 16.18 -4.14
N PRO A 114 3.35 17.14 -3.42
CA PRO A 114 4.05 16.83 -2.17
C PRO A 114 3.17 16.16 -1.11
N GLN A 115 1.90 16.56 -0.99
CA GLN A 115 0.96 15.92 -0.04
C GLN A 115 0.66 14.47 -0.41
N ALA A 116 0.39 14.18 -1.69
CA ALA A 116 0.18 12.81 -2.16
C ALA A 116 1.43 11.95 -1.96
N GLN A 117 2.60 12.45 -2.35
CA GLN A 117 3.87 11.75 -2.16
C GLN A 117 4.19 11.51 -0.68
N GLY A 118 3.91 12.50 0.18
CA GLY A 118 4.09 12.39 1.63
C GLY A 118 3.20 11.31 2.24
N ALA A 119 1.94 11.22 1.81
CA ALA A 119 1.01 10.19 2.29
C ALA A 119 1.48 8.78 1.90
N VAL A 120 1.90 8.57 0.65
CA VAL A 120 2.48 7.30 0.18
C VAL A 120 3.72 6.92 0.99
N THR A 121 4.61 7.88 1.23
CA THR A 121 5.84 7.65 2.00
C THR A 121 5.54 7.21 3.43
N LYS A 122 4.59 7.88 4.10
CA LYS A 122 4.14 7.52 5.46
C LYS A 122 3.52 6.12 5.51
N LEU A 123 2.64 5.80 4.57
CA LEU A 123 2.01 4.49 4.49
C LEU A 123 3.07 3.39 4.29
N ASN A 124 4.02 3.58 3.36
CA ASN A 124 5.08 2.61 3.11
C ASN A 124 5.97 2.38 4.34
N ALA A 125 6.30 3.44 5.08
CA ALA A 125 7.06 3.34 6.31
C ALA A 125 6.30 2.53 7.38
N ALA A 126 5.00 2.80 7.56
CA ALA A 126 4.17 2.07 8.50
C ALA A 126 4.00 0.60 8.10
N VAL A 127 3.85 0.30 6.81
CA VAL A 127 3.78 -1.09 6.29
C VAL A 127 5.09 -1.82 6.54
N ALA A 128 6.24 -1.16 6.32
CA ALA A 128 7.54 -1.76 6.59
C ALA A 128 7.70 -2.09 8.08
N GLU A 129 7.32 -1.15 8.97
CA GLU A 129 7.38 -1.39 10.42
C GLU A 129 6.44 -2.52 10.85
N TYR A 130 5.21 -2.54 10.33
CA TYR A 130 4.27 -3.63 10.59
C TYR A 130 4.84 -4.98 10.13
N ASN A 131 5.37 -5.08 8.92
CA ASN A 131 5.95 -6.33 8.42
C ASN A 131 7.17 -6.76 9.24
N GLN A 132 7.97 -5.81 9.74
CA GLN A 132 9.11 -6.14 10.58
C GLN A 132 8.68 -6.70 11.94
N ARG A 133 7.62 -6.17 12.54
CA ARG A 133 7.21 -6.48 13.92
C ARG A 133 6.14 -7.56 14.01
N CYS A 134 5.22 -7.61 13.05
CA CYS A 134 3.93 -8.27 13.19
C CYS A 134 3.74 -9.49 12.28
N THR A 135 4.65 -9.74 11.34
CA THR A 135 4.50 -10.88 10.40
C THR A 135 5.58 -11.96 10.55
N GLN A 136 6.58 -11.73 11.41
CA GLN A 136 7.72 -12.63 11.57
C GLN A 136 7.45 -13.84 12.47
N ARG A 137 6.52 -13.71 13.43
CA ARG A 137 6.21 -14.72 14.46
C ARG A 137 4.72 -15.04 14.46
N PRO A 138 4.32 -16.28 14.78
CA PRO A 138 2.92 -16.66 14.79
C PRO A 138 2.15 -15.99 15.94
N MET A 139 0.91 -15.57 15.66
CA MET A 139 -0.06 -15.12 16.67
C MET A 139 -1.01 -16.28 16.99
N LEU A 140 -0.97 -16.81 18.21
CA LEU A 140 -1.85 -17.92 18.60
C LEU A 140 -3.28 -17.41 18.78
N LYS A 141 -4.27 -18.19 18.28
CA LYS A 141 -5.71 -17.86 18.35
C LYS A 141 -6.14 -17.45 19.76
N THR A 142 -5.72 -18.18 20.78
CA THR A 142 -6.06 -17.92 22.19
C THR A 142 -5.54 -16.57 22.66
N ASP A 143 -4.34 -16.18 22.21
CA ASP A 143 -3.71 -14.93 22.61
C ASP A 143 -4.28 -13.74 21.84
N VAL A 144 -4.67 -13.94 20.58
CA VAL A 144 -5.49 -12.97 19.80
C VAL A 144 -6.84 -12.73 20.47
N ASP A 145 -7.52 -13.80 20.89
CA ASP A 145 -8.80 -13.71 21.59
C ASP A 145 -8.66 -13.02 22.96
N ASN A 146 -7.51 -13.14 23.62
CA ASN A 146 -7.22 -12.43 24.86
C ASN A 146 -6.81 -10.97 24.64
N ALA A 147 -6.03 -10.67 23.60
CA ALA A 147 -5.61 -9.32 23.24
C ALA A 147 -6.80 -8.43 22.86
N SER A 148 -7.79 -9.00 22.16
CA SER A 148 -8.98 -8.29 21.67
C SER A 148 -9.97 -7.86 22.76
N LYS A 149 -10.07 -8.59 23.87
CA LYS A 149 -11.07 -8.34 24.94
C LYS A 149 -10.98 -6.94 25.59
N SER A 150 -9.81 -6.31 25.55
CA SER A 150 -9.55 -4.99 26.14
C SER A 150 -8.73 -4.10 25.21
N LEU A 151 -8.85 -4.33 23.89
CA LEU A 151 -8.09 -3.57 22.90
C LEU A 151 -8.50 -2.10 22.95
N SER A 152 -7.55 -1.26 23.37
CA SER A 152 -7.62 0.19 23.22
C SER A 152 -6.34 0.62 22.52
N CYS A 153 -6.51 1.19 21.32
CA CYS A 153 -5.39 1.66 20.53
C CYS A 153 -5.21 3.16 20.74
N PRO A 154 -3.97 3.64 20.91
CA PRO A 154 -3.71 5.07 20.92
C PRO A 154 -4.15 5.68 19.59
N SER A 155 -4.52 6.96 19.60
CA SER A 155 -4.83 7.69 18.37
C SER A 155 -3.67 7.57 17.39
N ALA A 156 -3.97 7.30 16.12
CA ALA A 156 -2.97 7.22 15.06
C ALA A 156 -2.07 8.47 15.09
N GLN A 157 -0.75 8.25 15.13
CA GLN A 157 0.27 9.30 15.10
C GLN A 157 0.65 9.64 13.66
#